data_AF-A0A1G9CGA6-F1
#
_entry.id   AF-A0A1G9CGA6-F1
#
_cell.length_a   1.000
_cell.length_b   1.000
_cell.length_c   1.000
_cell.angle_alpha   90.00
_cell.angle_beta   90.00
_cell.angle_gamma   90.00
#
_symmetry.space_group_name_H-M   'P 1'
#
loop_
_entity.id
_entity.type
_entity.pdbx_description
1 polymer ?
#
loop_
_entity_poly.entity_id
_entity_poly.type
_entity_poly.pdbx_seq_one_letter_code
_entity_poly.pdbx_strand_id
1 'polypeptide(L)'
;MADFVQKTVNKTAVRDLSVPIASVEQFDSIVEMVFDDNPFGCVEYTTRDGQTIAGVVRNREHYTAKVNFLNDAGKRVGTVSIQSPTIAAFEANAAEVLGNAAIKTAMGATDVVRDSSRETYYCQLKCHDPSGEDYFVTLTRKSVRISSYQDDAIRDRVESWADAVAALG
;
A
#
# COMPACT_ATOMS: atom_id res chain seq x y z
N MET A 1 2.51 -23.38 -40.17
CA MET A 1 2.38 -23.51 -38.71
C MET A 1 2.58 -22.12 -38.15
N ALA A 2 1.61 -21.57 -37.43
CA ALA A 2 1.75 -20.23 -36.85
C ALA A 2 2.43 -20.40 -35.48
N ASP A 3 3.66 -19.92 -35.37
CA ASP A 3 4.41 -19.94 -34.12
C ASP A 3 4.09 -18.69 -33.29
N PHE A 4 4.12 -18.85 -31.97
CA PHE A 4 3.96 -17.74 -31.04
C PHE A 4 5.18 -16.82 -31.13
N VAL A 5 4.94 -15.52 -31.37
CA VAL A 5 5.98 -14.49 -31.32
C VAL A 5 5.86 -13.75 -30.00
N GLN A 6 6.94 -13.79 -29.22
CA GLN A 6 7.06 -13.04 -27.98
C GLN A 6 7.02 -11.53 -28.27
N LYS A 7 6.14 -10.79 -27.58
CA LYS A 7 5.97 -9.35 -27.76
C LYS A 7 6.89 -8.54 -26.83
N THR A 8 6.85 -8.82 -25.52
CA THR A 8 7.58 -8.04 -24.51
C THR A 8 8.04 -8.92 -23.33
N VAL A 9 9.03 -8.43 -22.57
CA VAL A 9 9.51 -9.05 -21.31
C VAL A 9 9.30 -8.10 -20.16
N ASN A 10 8.28 -8.36 -19.35
CA ASN A 10 8.01 -7.57 -18.16
C ASN A 10 8.86 -8.04 -16.97
N LYS A 11 9.43 -7.09 -16.23
CA LYS A 11 10.28 -7.31 -15.06
C LYS A 11 9.53 -6.99 -13.77
N THR A 12 10.08 -7.43 -12.65
CA THR A 12 9.61 -7.11 -11.30
C THR A 12 10.81 -6.99 -10.36
N ALA A 13 10.80 -5.96 -9.53
CA ALA A 13 11.82 -5.69 -8.52
C ALA A 13 11.13 -5.44 -7.17
N VAL A 14 11.78 -5.84 -6.08
CA VAL A 14 11.31 -5.62 -4.72
C VAL A 14 12.46 -5.04 -3.90
N ARG A 15 12.18 -3.97 -3.18
CA ARG A 15 12.99 -3.42 -2.09
C ARG A 15 12.29 -3.74 -0.79
N ASP A 16 12.88 -4.59 0.02
CA ASP A 16 12.43 -4.82 1.39
C ASP A 16 12.96 -3.70 2.29
N LEU A 17 12.10 -3.20 3.18
CA LEU A 17 12.44 -2.12 4.10
C LEU A 17 13.14 -2.69 5.33
N SER A 18 14.22 -2.05 5.76
CA SER A 18 14.96 -2.44 6.96
C SER A 18 14.11 -2.26 8.22
N VAL A 19 13.30 -1.20 8.23
CA VAL A 19 12.34 -0.85 9.28
C VAL A 19 10.95 -0.74 8.68
N PRO A 20 9.94 -1.47 9.19
CA PRO A 20 8.58 -1.32 8.71
C PRO A 20 8.02 0.09 9.00
N ILE A 21 7.26 0.64 8.05
CA ILE A 21 6.62 1.96 8.18
C ILE A 21 5.79 1.99 9.48
N ALA A 22 5.98 3.05 10.28
CA ALA A 22 5.55 3.07 11.67
C ALA A 22 4.02 3.12 11.82
N SER A 23 3.35 3.90 10.97
CA SER A 23 1.92 4.16 11.09
C SER A 23 1.25 4.37 9.73
N VAL A 24 -0.09 4.43 9.71
CA VAL A 24 -0.85 4.68 8.49
C VAL A 24 -0.65 6.10 7.98
N GLU A 25 -0.42 7.07 8.88
CA GLU A 25 -0.19 8.47 8.54
C GLU A 25 1.17 8.64 7.84
N GLN A 26 2.22 7.97 8.34
CA GLN A 26 3.51 7.96 7.66
C GLN A 26 3.41 7.26 6.29
N PHE A 27 2.61 6.19 6.21
CA PHE A 27 2.35 5.51 4.94
C PHE A 27 1.63 6.43 3.93
N ASP A 28 0.59 7.14 4.36
CA ASP A 28 -0.17 8.06 3.53
C ASP A 28 0.70 9.22 3.03
N SER A 29 1.52 9.80 3.92
CA SER A 29 2.47 10.86 3.55
C SER A 29 3.44 10.44 2.43
N ILE A 30 3.88 9.17 2.44
CA ILE A 30 4.74 8.61 1.37
C ILE A 30 3.94 8.48 0.07
N VAL A 31 2.69 8.05 0.14
CA VAL A 31 1.81 7.93 -1.03
C VAL A 31 1.51 9.30 -1.62
N GLU A 32 1.17 10.29 -0.80
CA GLU A 32 0.89 11.68 -1.20
C GLU A 32 2.12 12.31 -1.86
N MET A 33 3.32 12.10 -1.33
CA MET A 33 4.57 12.56 -1.95
C MET A 33 4.73 12.09 -3.40
N VAL A 34 4.29 10.87 -3.73
CA VAL A 34 4.35 10.38 -5.12
C VAL A 34 3.37 11.13 -6.02
N PHE A 35 2.19 11.49 -5.52
CA PHE A 35 1.21 12.24 -6.28
C PHE A 35 1.62 13.71 -6.47
N ASP A 36 2.17 14.33 -5.42
CA ASP A 36 2.52 15.76 -5.42
C ASP A 36 3.79 16.04 -6.21
N ASP A 37 4.85 15.26 -6.00
CA ASP A 37 6.16 15.52 -6.61
C ASP A 37 6.35 14.78 -7.95
N ASN A 38 5.51 13.77 -8.23
CA ASN A 38 5.65 12.87 -9.39
C ASN A 38 7.11 12.46 -9.64
N PRO A 39 7.79 11.86 -8.63
CA PRO A 39 9.24 11.59 -8.69
C PRO A 39 9.61 10.60 -9.81
N PHE A 40 8.63 9.86 -10.31
CA PHE A 40 8.80 8.88 -11.37
C PHE A 40 8.70 9.49 -12.78
N GLY A 41 8.23 10.74 -12.90
CA GLY A 41 8.05 11.43 -14.18
C GLY A 41 6.91 10.85 -15.02
N CYS A 42 5.85 10.34 -14.38
CA CYS A 42 4.71 9.77 -15.08
C CYS A 42 3.94 10.87 -15.83
N VAL A 43 3.43 10.57 -17.03
CA VAL A 43 2.75 11.56 -17.88
C VAL A 43 1.28 11.19 -18.10
N GLU A 44 0.44 12.20 -18.21
CA GLU A 44 -0.97 12.00 -18.55
C GLU A 44 -1.13 11.34 -19.93
N TYR A 45 -2.19 10.54 -20.07
CA TYR A 45 -2.50 9.90 -21.34
C TYR A 45 -4.00 9.86 -21.59
N THR A 46 -4.38 9.84 -22.86
CA THR A 46 -5.78 9.78 -23.27
C THR A 46 -6.12 8.37 -23.71
N THR A 47 -7.16 7.79 -23.11
CA THR A 47 -7.67 6.49 -23.51
C THR A 47 -8.26 6.54 -24.92
N ARG A 48 -8.46 5.37 -25.52
CA ARG A 48 -9.12 5.26 -26.85
C ARG A 48 -10.51 5.91 -26.87
N ASP A 49 -11.19 5.93 -25.73
CA ASP A 49 -12.53 6.50 -25.54
C ASP A 49 -12.49 8.03 -25.29
N GLY A 50 -11.31 8.66 -25.38
CA GLY A 50 -11.13 10.10 -25.21
C GLY A 50 -11.05 10.57 -23.75
N GLN A 51 -10.90 9.66 -22.78
CA GLN A 51 -10.78 10.03 -21.36
C GLN A 51 -9.32 10.33 -21.01
N THR A 52 -9.06 11.50 -20.43
CA THR A 52 -7.74 11.85 -19.89
C THR A 52 -7.53 11.16 -18.54
N ILE A 53 -6.42 10.42 -18.42
CA ILE A 53 -5.98 9.76 -17.20
C ILE A 53 -4.70 10.45 -16.73
N ALA A 54 -4.63 10.76 -15.43
CA ALA A 54 -3.44 11.32 -14.81
C ALA A 54 -2.23 10.37 -14.93
N GLY A 55 -1.02 10.90 -14.94
CA GLY A 55 0.19 10.08 -15.07
C GLY A 55 0.39 9.08 -13.93
N VAL A 56 -0.02 9.45 -12.71
CA VAL A 56 -0.08 8.55 -11.55
C VAL A 56 -1.54 8.38 -11.13
N VAL A 57 -1.98 7.14 -10.97
CA VAL A 57 -3.34 6.82 -10.49
C VAL A 57 -3.27 5.79 -9.38
N ARG A 58 -4.09 5.96 -8.35
CA ARG A 58 -4.31 4.93 -7.32
C ARG A 58 -5.13 3.78 -7.94
N ASN A 59 -4.47 2.66 -8.23
CA ASN A 59 -5.11 1.51 -8.88
C ASN A 59 -5.91 0.67 -7.87
N ARG A 60 -5.28 0.33 -6.74
CA ARG A 60 -5.86 -0.50 -5.68
C ARG A 60 -5.25 -0.14 -4.34
N GLU A 61 -6.08 -0.13 -3.32
CA GLU A 61 -5.62 0.04 -1.94
C GLU A 61 -6.46 -0.79 -0.97
N HIS A 62 -5.85 -1.17 0.14
CA HIS A 62 -6.55 -1.72 1.28
C HIS A 62 -5.67 -1.65 2.54
N TYR A 63 -6.33 -1.48 3.68
CA TYR A 63 -5.67 -1.28 4.96
C TYR A 63 -6.33 -2.24 5.97
N THR A 64 -5.52 -3.02 6.67
CA THR A 64 -6.02 -4.01 7.64
C THR A 64 -5.70 -3.58 9.05
N ALA A 65 -6.72 -3.20 9.81
CA ALA A 65 -6.62 -2.92 11.23
C ALA A 65 -6.56 -4.23 12.02
N LYS A 66 -5.79 -4.25 13.10
CA LYS A 66 -5.69 -5.38 14.03
C LYS A 66 -6.05 -4.92 15.43
N VAL A 67 -7.01 -5.60 16.04
CA VAL A 67 -7.45 -5.35 17.42
C VAL A 67 -7.29 -6.63 18.21
N ASN A 68 -6.66 -6.52 19.39
CA ASN A 68 -6.50 -7.61 20.34
C ASN A 68 -7.42 -7.41 21.53
N PHE A 69 -8.07 -8.48 21.95
CA PHE A 69 -8.92 -8.54 23.13
C PHE A 69 -8.13 -9.26 24.23
N LEU A 70 -7.93 -8.62 25.37
CA LEU A 70 -7.08 -9.09 26.47
C LEU A 70 -7.94 -9.39 27.70
N ASN A 71 -7.53 -10.40 28.49
CA ASN A 71 -8.08 -10.64 29.83
C ASN A 71 -7.33 -9.84 30.92
N ASP A 72 -7.74 -10.03 32.17
CA ASP A 72 -7.14 -9.34 33.33
C ASP A 72 -5.65 -9.62 33.54
N ALA A 73 -5.14 -10.72 33.00
CA ALA A 73 -3.71 -11.06 33.03
C ALA A 73 -2.94 -10.46 31.85
N GLY A 74 -3.57 -9.64 31.00
CA GLY A 74 -2.99 -9.10 29.76
C GLY A 74 -2.83 -10.15 28.66
N LYS A 75 -3.38 -11.35 28.82
CA LYS A 75 -3.31 -12.42 27.83
C LYS A 75 -4.38 -12.21 26.76
N ARG A 76 -3.98 -12.33 25.50
CA ARG A 76 -4.92 -12.27 24.37
C ARG A 76 -5.91 -13.43 24.42
N VAL A 77 -7.19 -13.10 24.50
CA VAL A 77 -8.33 -14.02 24.46
C VAL A 77 -9.06 -14.00 23.12
N GLY A 78 -8.89 -12.94 22.32
CA GLY A 78 -9.49 -12.82 20.99
C GLY A 78 -8.75 -11.82 20.11
N THR A 79 -9.09 -11.82 18.82
CA THR A 79 -8.58 -10.84 17.85
C THR A 79 -9.63 -10.56 16.78
N VAL A 80 -9.65 -9.32 16.30
CA VAL A 80 -10.42 -8.90 15.14
C VAL A 80 -9.47 -8.30 14.12
N SER A 81 -9.70 -8.64 12.86
CA SER A 81 -8.97 -8.11 11.71
C SER A 81 -9.97 -7.50 10.75
N ILE A 82 -9.79 -6.23 10.41
CA ILE A 82 -10.75 -5.50 9.57
C ILE A 82 -10.01 -4.94 8.38
N GLN A 83 -10.36 -5.41 7.18
CA GLN A 83 -9.84 -4.86 5.95
C GLN A 83 -10.76 -3.75 5.46
N SER A 84 -10.20 -2.58 5.19
CA SER A 84 -10.92 -1.39 4.75
C SER A 84 -10.37 -0.89 3.42
N PRO A 85 -11.22 -0.34 2.53
CA PRO A 85 -10.80 0.12 1.22
C PRO A 85 -10.09 1.48 1.25
N THR A 86 -10.22 2.26 2.34
CA THR A 86 -9.58 3.57 2.48
C THR A 86 -9.01 3.74 3.89
N ILE A 87 -8.09 4.69 4.07
CA ILE A 87 -7.52 5.02 5.38
C ILE A 87 -8.59 5.56 6.33
N ALA A 88 -9.49 6.41 5.84
CA ALA A 88 -10.61 6.92 6.64
C ALA A 88 -11.51 5.79 7.15
N ALA A 89 -11.85 4.82 6.30
CA ALA A 89 -12.63 3.65 6.71
C ALA A 89 -11.84 2.76 7.69
N PHE A 90 -10.53 2.62 7.50
CA PHE A 90 -9.65 1.87 8.40
C PHE A 90 -9.64 2.45 9.82
N GLU A 91 -9.46 3.76 9.96
CA GLU A 91 -9.50 4.44 11.25
C GLU A 91 -10.88 4.35 11.93
N ALA A 92 -11.95 4.63 11.16
CA ALA A 92 -13.32 4.55 11.67
C ALA A 92 -13.67 3.12 12.14
N ASN A 93 -13.37 2.11 11.33
CA ASN A 93 -13.66 0.71 11.66
C ASN A 93 -12.84 0.22 12.87
N ALA A 94 -11.58 0.64 12.99
CA ALA A 94 -10.76 0.33 14.16
C ALA A 94 -11.35 0.94 15.43
N ALA A 95 -11.75 2.21 15.39
CA ALA A 95 -12.38 2.90 16.51
C ALA A 95 -13.69 2.22 16.95
N GLU A 96 -14.55 1.84 15.99
CA GLU A 96 -15.80 1.14 16.27
C GLU A 96 -15.57 -0.19 17.00
N VAL A 97 -14.59 -1.00 16.57
CA VAL A 97 -14.30 -2.28 17.23
C VAL A 97 -13.66 -2.09 18.61
N LEU A 98 -12.81 -1.09 18.78
CA LEU A 98 -12.24 -0.75 20.10
C LEU A 98 -13.32 -0.33 21.10
N GLY A 99 -14.34 0.41 20.63
CA GLY A 99 -15.47 0.88 21.44
C GLY A 99 -16.58 -0.15 21.65
N ASN A 100 -16.56 -1.30 20.97
CA ASN A 100 -17.68 -2.23 20.97
C ASN A 100 -17.74 -3.09 22.25
N ALA A 101 -18.55 -2.66 23.21
CA ALA A 101 -18.75 -3.37 24.47
C ALA A 101 -19.32 -4.80 24.28
N ALA A 102 -20.19 -5.02 23.29
CA ALA A 102 -20.80 -6.33 23.06
C ALA A 102 -19.76 -7.36 22.59
N ILE A 103 -18.88 -6.98 21.65
CA ILE A 103 -17.78 -7.84 21.20
C ILE A 103 -16.81 -8.08 22.36
N LYS A 104 -16.47 -7.03 23.12
CA LYS A 104 -15.60 -7.14 24.30
C LYS A 104 -16.12 -8.18 25.30
N THR A 105 -17.39 -8.08 25.69
CA THR A 105 -18.03 -9.03 26.62
C THR A 105 -18.12 -10.43 26.01
N ALA A 106 -18.49 -10.56 24.74
CA ALA A 106 -18.59 -11.87 24.08
C ALA A 106 -17.23 -12.59 24.00
N MET A 107 -16.13 -11.84 23.85
CA MET A 107 -14.76 -12.38 23.86
C MET A 107 -14.23 -12.68 25.27
N GLY A 108 -14.97 -12.36 26.33
CA GLY A 108 -14.52 -12.51 27.71
C GLY A 108 -13.32 -11.60 28.04
N ALA A 109 -13.23 -10.45 27.38
CA ALA A 109 -12.11 -9.54 27.49
C ALA A 109 -12.38 -8.40 28.48
N THR A 110 -11.36 -8.00 29.21
CA THR A 110 -11.41 -6.86 30.13
C THR A 110 -10.72 -5.63 29.57
N ASP A 111 -9.88 -5.80 28.56
CA ASP A 111 -9.29 -4.72 27.78
C ASP A 111 -9.30 -5.01 26.27
N VAL A 112 -9.32 -3.95 25.46
CA VAL A 112 -9.32 -4.02 23.99
C VAL A 112 -8.31 -3.01 23.47
N VAL A 113 -7.28 -3.50 22.76
CA VAL A 113 -6.16 -2.68 22.33
C VAL A 113 -5.90 -2.81 20.84
N ARG A 114 -5.49 -1.71 20.21
CA ARG A 114 -5.07 -1.68 18.81
C ARG A 114 -3.65 -2.24 18.68
N ASP A 115 -3.44 -3.17 17.76
CA ASP A 115 -2.15 -3.79 17.49
C ASP A 115 -1.52 -3.18 16.23
N SER A 116 -1.10 -1.91 16.34
CA SER A 116 -0.50 -1.14 15.23
C SER A 116 0.73 -1.84 14.63
N SER A 117 1.46 -2.63 15.43
CA SER A 117 2.62 -3.40 14.97
C SER A 117 2.28 -4.47 13.92
N ARG A 118 1.03 -4.96 13.92
CA ARG A 118 0.53 -6.02 13.03
C ARG A 118 -0.44 -5.52 11.97
N GLU A 119 -0.66 -4.21 11.88
CA GLU A 119 -1.46 -3.63 10.81
C GLU A 119 -0.73 -3.79 9.47
N THR A 120 -1.52 -3.89 8.40
CA THR A 120 -0.99 -4.03 7.05
C THR A 120 -1.54 -2.93 6.16
N TYR A 121 -0.65 -2.27 5.45
CA TYR A 121 -0.99 -1.22 4.49
C TYR A 121 -0.60 -1.70 3.10
N TYR A 122 -1.47 -1.45 2.13
CA TYR A 122 -1.26 -1.77 0.74
C TYR A 122 -1.81 -0.64 -0.12
N CYS A 123 -0.95 -0.06 -0.94
CA CYS A 123 -1.33 0.88 -1.98
C CYS A 123 -0.57 0.54 -3.26
N GLN A 124 -1.31 0.31 -4.34
CA GLN A 124 -0.76 0.08 -5.66
C GLN A 124 -1.07 1.27 -6.54
N LEU A 125 -0.01 1.93 -6.98
CA LEU A 125 -0.03 3.04 -7.93
C LEU A 125 0.21 2.49 -9.33
N LYS A 126 -0.56 2.98 -10.29
CA LYS A 126 -0.28 2.82 -11.71
C LYS A 126 0.43 4.08 -12.20
N CYS A 127 1.57 3.91 -12.84
CA CYS A 127 2.30 4.98 -13.51
C CYS A 127 2.30 4.74 -15.02
N HIS A 128 2.06 5.81 -15.77
CA HIS A 128 2.27 5.84 -17.22
C HIS A 128 3.59 6.54 -17.53
N ASP A 129 4.57 5.80 -18.03
CA ASP A 129 5.89 6.32 -18.36
C ASP A 129 5.87 7.13 -19.68
N PRO A 130 6.72 8.16 -19.86
CA PRO A 130 6.86 8.88 -21.12
C PRO A 130 7.20 8.01 -22.34
N SER A 131 7.78 6.82 -22.13
CA SER A 131 8.01 5.82 -23.19
C SER A 131 6.73 5.15 -23.69
N GLY A 132 5.59 5.36 -23.01
CA GLY A 132 4.29 4.72 -23.28
C GLY A 132 4.09 3.40 -22.51
N GLU A 133 5.02 3.03 -21.63
CA GLU A 133 4.90 1.85 -20.77
C GLU A 133 4.05 2.11 -19.53
N ASP A 134 3.13 1.20 -19.22
CA ASP A 134 2.39 1.19 -17.97
C ASP A 134 3.04 0.22 -16.97
N TYR A 135 3.42 0.72 -15.80
CA TYR A 135 3.95 -0.11 -14.72
C TYR A 135 3.29 0.21 -13.39
N PHE A 136 3.52 -0.66 -12.40
CA PHE A 136 2.92 -0.53 -11.07
C PHE A 136 4.00 -0.38 -10.01
N VAL A 137 3.78 0.59 -9.11
CA VAL A 137 4.54 0.75 -7.87
C VAL A 137 3.61 0.37 -6.72
N THR A 138 3.94 -0.71 -6.03
CA THR A 138 3.19 -1.22 -4.88
C THR A 138 3.95 -0.90 -3.60
N LEU A 139 3.35 -0.07 -2.77
CA LEU A 139 3.82 0.28 -1.44
C LEU A 139 3.12 -0.61 -0.42
N THR A 140 3.90 -1.22 0.44
CA THR A 140 3.40 -1.93 1.61
C THR A 140 4.12 -1.43 2.85
N ARG A 141 3.64 -1.81 4.04
CA ARG A 141 4.31 -1.50 5.30
C ARG A 141 5.79 -1.96 5.34
N LYS A 142 6.18 -2.95 4.55
CA LYS A 142 7.50 -3.62 4.64
C LYS A 142 8.30 -3.62 3.35
N SER A 143 7.73 -3.14 2.25
CA SER A 143 8.42 -3.20 0.95
C SER A 143 7.84 -2.24 -0.06
N VAL A 144 8.69 -1.86 -1.00
CA VAL A 144 8.35 -1.20 -2.25
C VAL A 144 8.57 -2.20 -3.38
N ARG A 145 7.57 -2.43 -4.21
CA ARG A 145 7.66 -3.33 -5.37
C ARG A 145 7.33 -2.59 -6.64
N ILE A 146 8.15 -2.79 -7.67
CA ILE A 146 7.90 -2.32 -9.03
C ILE A 146 7.59 -3.55 -9.87
N SER A 147 6.53 -3.51 -10.66
CA SER A 147 6.15 -4.62 -11.54
C SER A 147 5.64 -4.12 -12.89
N SER A 148 5.76 -4.98 -13.90
CA SER A 148 5.35 -4.70 -15.29
C SER A 148 6.18 -3.65 -16.01
N TYR A 149 7.39 -3.36 -15.53
CA TYR A 149 8.33 -2.46 -16.21
C TYR A 149 9.26 -3.24 -17.15
N GLN A 150 9.77 -2.61 -18.21
CA GLN A 150 10.70 -3.17 -19.19
C GLN A 150 12.04 -2.44 -19.13
N ASP A 151 11.98 -1.11 -19.07
CA ASP A 151 13.16 -0.25 -19.02
C ASP A 151 13.75 -0.20 -17.59
N ASP A 152 15.04 -0.52 -17.47
CA ASP A 152 15.75 -0.45 -16.18
C ASP A 152 15.87 0.99 -15.66
N ALA A 153 15.77 2.00 -16.53
CA ALA A 153 15.69 3.41 -16.10
C ALA A 153 14.45 3.72 -15.26
N ILE A 154 13.37 2.93 -15.36
CA ILE A 154 12.22 3.03 -14.45
C ILE A 154 12.62 2.57 -13.05
N ARG A 155 13.31 1.42 -12.95
CA ARG A 155 13.80 0.91 -11.67
C ARG A 155 14.74 1.92 -11.01
N ASP A 156 15.69 2.46 -11.77
CA ASP A 156 16.71 3.38 -11.23
C ASP A 156 16.09 4.70 -10.71
N ARG A 157 15.04 5.20 -11.37
CA ARG A 157 14.25 6.36 -10.88
C ARG A 157 13.54 6.06 -9.57
N VAL A 158 12.85 4.92 -9.48
CA VAL A 158 12.14 4.54 -8.26
C VAL A 158 13.12 4.23 -7.13
N GLU A 159 14.29 3.66 -7.43
CA GLU A 159 15.36 3.41 -6.45
C GLU A 159 15.92 4.73 -5.92
N SER A 160 16.23 5.69 -6.80
CA SER A 160 16.70 7.03 -6.41
C SER A 160 15.69 7.77 -5.53
N TRP A 161 14.39 7.66 -5.85
CA TRP A 161 13.32 8.17 -4.99
C TRP A 161 13.28 7.46 -3.64
N ALA A 162 13.30 6.13 -3.63
CA ALA A 162 13.26 5.35 -2.39
C ALA A 162 14.45 5.64 -1.46
N ASP A 163 15.64 5.90 -2.01
CA ASP A 163 16.82 6.31 -1.24
C ASP A 163 16.70 7.73 -0.65
N ALA A 164 15.96 8.62 -1.31
CA ALA A 164 15.72 9.98 -0.82
C ALA A 164 14.66 10.02 0.31
N VAL A 165 13.76 9.04 0.35
CA VAL A 165 12.71 8.95 1.38
C VAL A 165 13.25 8.23 2.61
N ALA A 166 13.53 8.97 3.68
CA ALA A 166 14.11 8.43 4.91
C ALA A 166 13.35 7.23 5.51
N ALA A 167 12.03 7.15 5.30
CA ALA A 167 11.18 6.06 5.78
C ALA A 167 11.31 4.76 4.96
N LEU A 168 12.00 4.78 3.82
CA LEU A 168 12.18 3.66 2.89
C LEU A 168 13.63 3.11 2.86
N GLY A 169 14.49 3.60 3.77
CA GLY A 169 15.89 3.20 3.95
C GLY A 169 16.11 1.86 4.65
#